data_AF-A0A4P6XGN4-F1
#
_entry.id   AF-A0A4P6XGN4-F1
#
_cell.length_a   1.000
_cell.length_b   1.000
_cell.length_c   1.000
_cell.angle_alpha   90.00
_cell.angle_beta   90.00
_cell.angle_gamma   90.00
#
_symmetry.space_group_name_H-M   'P 1'
#
loop_
_entity.id
_entity.type
_entity.pdbx_description
1 polymer ?
#
loop_
_entity_poly.entity_id
_entity_poly.type
_entity_poly.pdbx_seq_one_letter_code
_entity_poly.pdbx_strand_id
1 'polypeptide(L)'
;MLEGEHEKLTRKAIDMALEGDGPALRLCLDRLAPPRKDSPISMELPTVKSAEDTVAASSAVLAAMSAGEITPDEAGRVMALLTAHRSIIEVGDLERRLAALETKQ
;
A
#
# COMPACT_ATOMS: atom_id res chain seq x y z
N MET A 1 18.62 18.35 19.75
CA MET A 1 17.53 19.26 19.32
C MET A 1 16.33 18.98 20.22
N LEU A 2 15.85 20.02 20.94
CA LEU A 2 14.74 20.01 21.91
C LEU A 2 14.84 18.99 23.07
N GLU A 3 16.00 18.76 23.67
CA GLU A 3 16.08 17.91 24.88
C GLU A 3 15.20 18.49 26.01
N GLY A 4 14.22 17.71 26.48
CA GLY A 4 13.36 18.02 27.64
C GLY A 4 12.12 18.91 27.37
N GLU A 5 12.07 19.67 26.28
CA GLU A 5 10.93 20.58 26.01
C GLU A 5 9.74 19.89 25.31
N HIS A 6 9.93 18.66 24.83
CA HIS A 6 8.88 17.89 24.15
C HIS A 6 7.64 17.66 25.03
N GLU A 7 7.82 17.29 26.30
CA GLU A 7 6.71 17.03 27.20
C GLU A 7 5.92 18.29 27.53
N LYS A 8 6.61 19.42 27.74
CA LYS A 8 5.99 20.71 28.02
C LYS A 8 5.20 21.23 26.82
N LEU A 9 5.77 21.15 25.62
CA LEU A 9 5.09 21.52 24.38
C LEU A 9 3.87 20.63 24.12
N THR A 10 4.00 19.32 24.37
CA THR A 10 2.89 18.36 24.23
C THR A 10 1.76 18.69 25.20
N ARG A 11 2.09 18.95 26.48
CA ARG A 11 1.07 19.34 27.48
C ARG A 11 0.36 20.62 27.06
N LYS A 12 1.11 21.65 26.67
CA LYS A 12 0.54 22.94 26.27
C LYS A 12 -0.38 22.80 25.06
N ALA A 13 -0.03 21.98 24.09
CA ALA A 13 -0.88 21.70 22.94
C ALA A 13 -2.19 20.99 23.34
N ILE A 14 -2.12 20.03 24.28
CA ILE A 14 -3.32 19.35 24.80
C ILE A 14 -4.23 20.35 25.52
N ASP A 15 -3.68 21.20 26.39
CA ASP A 15 -4.47 22.18 27.14
C ASP A 15 -5.18 23.15 26.20
N MET A 16 -4.45 23.69 25.20
CA MET A 16 -5.03 24.56 24.17
C MET A 16 -6.14 23.85 23.39
N ALA A 17 -5.94 22.58 23.04
CA ALA A 17 -6.95 21.80 22.36
C ALA A 17 -8.23 21.63 23.20
N LEU A 18 -8.08 21.33 24.50
CA LEU A 18 -9.20 21.20 25.43
C LEU A 18 -9.93 22.52 25.69
N GLU A 19 -9.23 23.65 25.57
CA GLU A 19 -9.80 25.01 25.62
C GLU A 19 -10.53 25.41 24.31
N GLY A 20 -10.50 24.56 23.28
CA GLY A 20 -11.21 24.76 22.02
C GLY A 20 -10.37 25.35 20.89
N ASP A 21 -9.04 25.39 21.01
CA ASP A 21 -8.15 25.76 19.91
C ASP A 21 -8.21 24.72 18.80
N GLY A 22 -8.87 25.07 17.69
CA GLY A 22 -9.05 24.20 16.52
C GLY A 22 -7.75 23.63 15.94
N PRO A 23 -6.69 24.43 15.75
CA PRO A 23 -5.38 23.94 15.31
C PRO A 23 -4.77 22.89 16.25
N ALA A 24 -4.78 23.13 17.57
CA ALA A 24 -4.25 22.19 18.56
C ALA A 24 -5.11 20.91 18.62
N LEU A 25 -6.43 21.02 18.52
CA LEU A 25 -7.34 19.88 18.39
C LEU A 25 -7.01 19.03 17.17
N ARG A 26 -6.82 19.66 16.01
CA ARG A 26 -6.45 18.96 14.76
C ARG A 26 -5.12 18.22 14.91
N LEU A 27 -4.10 18.87 15.49
CA LEU A 27 -2.80 18.24 15.75
C LEU A 27 -2.94 16.99 16.65
N CYS A 28 -3.73 17.10 17.72
CA CYS A 28 -3.98 15.98 18.63
C CYS A 28 -4.74 14.85 17.93
N LEU A 29 -5.77 15.16 17.13
CA LEU A 29 -6.57 14.19 16.39
C LEU A 29 -5.75 13.49 15.29
N ASP A 30 -4.91 14.22 14.56
CA ASP A 30 -4.02 13.66 13.54
C ASP A 30 -3.05 12.62 14.14
N ARG A 31 -2.75 12.70 15.45
CA ARG A 31 -1.88 11.75 16.16
C ARG A 31 -2.64 10.62 16.85
N LEU A 32 -3.80 10.91 17.45
CA LEU A 32 -4.63 9.96 18.20
C LEU A 32 -5.50 9.09 17.30
N ALA A 33 -6.08 9.69 16.26
CA ALA A 33 -6.95 9.06 15.28
C ALA A 33 -6.54 9.52 13.87
N PRO A 34 -5.31 9.19 13.42
CA PRO A 34 -4.87 9.54 12.09
C PRO A 34 -5.90 9.01 11.07
N PRO A 35 -6.24 9.78 10.02
CA PRO A 35 -7.01 9.23 8.92
C PRO A 35 -6.32 7.95 8.45
N ARG A 36 -7.08 6.85 8.34
CA ARG A 36 -6.53 5.56 7.89
C ARG A 36 -5.96 5.76 6.50
N LYS A 37 -4.63 5.91 6.41
CA LYS A 37 -3.94 6.12 5.13
C LYS A 37 -3.96 4.84 4.29
N ASP A 38 -3.84 3.70 4.97
CA ASP A 38 -3.93 2.38 4.37
C ASP A 38 -4.87 1.52 5.21
N SER A 39 -5.95 1.03 4.59
CA SER A 39 -6.73 -0.08 5.14
C SER A 39 -6.29 -1.35 4.44
N PRO A 40 -6.15 -2.49 5.15
CA PRO A 40 -5.96 -3.78 4.50
C PRO A 40 -7.09 -4.03 3.50
N ILE A 41 -6.71 -4.40 2.28
CA ILE A 41 -7.65 -4.83 1.24
C ILE A 41 -7.91 -6.31 1.47
N SER A 42 -9.19 -6.67 1.65
CA SER A 42 -9.63 -8.07 1.76
C SER A 42 -10.17 -8.51 0.41
N MET A 43 -9.33 -9.12 -0.41
CA MET A 43 -9.74 -9.72 -1.68
C MET A 43 -8.96 -11.01 -1.92
N GLU A 44 -9.63 -11.99 -2.53
CA GLU A 44 -8.95 -13.21 -2.97
C GLU A 44 -8.29 -12.96 -4.33
N LEU A 45 -6.98 -13.19 -4.39
CA LEU A 45 -6.21 -13.16 -5.64
C LEU A 45 -5.76 -14.57 -6.01
N PRO A 46 -5.89 -14.97 -7.28
CA PRO A 46 -5.30 -16.20 -7.76
C PRO A 46 -3.77 -16.16 -7.64
N THR A 47 -3.14 -17.32 -7.53
CA THR A 47 -1.68 -17.39 -7.46
C THR A 47 -1.06 -16.93 -8.78
N VAL A 48 -0.09 -16.01 -8.71
CA VAL A 48 0.60 -15.49 -9.89
C VAL A 48 2.01 -16.06 -9.98
N LYS A 49 2.19 -17.06 -10.86
CA LYS A 49 3.47 -17.74 -11.11
C LYS A 49 4.05 -17.42 -12.50
N SER A 50 3.22 -16.91 -13.40
CA SER A 50 3.56 -16.57 -14.77
C SER A 50 2.99 -15.21 -15.17
N ALA A 51 3.46 -14.68 -16.30
CA ALA A 51 2.86 -13.50 -16.90
C ALA A 51 1.40 -13.73 -17.34
N GLU A 52 1.03 -14.96 -17.71
CA GLU A 52 -0.36 -15.30 -18.09
C GLU A 52 -1.29 -15.25 -16.87
N ASP A 53 -0.83 -15.72 -15.71
CA ASP A 53 -1.60 -15.69 -14.46
C ASP A 53 -1.99 -14.26 -14.04
N THR A 54 -1.21 -13.26 -14.47
CA THR A 54 -1.49 -11.85 -14.16
C THR A 54 -2.81 -11.36 -14.79
N VAL A 55 -3.25 -11.98 -15.88
CA VAL A 55 -4.54 -11.68 -16.53
C VAL A 55 -5.71 -12.20 -15.68
N ALA A 56 -5.57 -13.39 -15.12
CA ALA A 56 -6.58 -13.93 -14.20
C ALA A 56 -6.65 -13.09 -12.92
N ALA A 57 -5.50 -12.70 -12.37
CA ALA A 57 -5.43 -11.83 -11.20
C ALA A 57 -6.04 -10.43 -11.46
N SER A 58 -5.73 -9.82 -12.60
CA SER A 58 -6.31 -8.51 -12.96
C SER A 58 -7.83 -8.59 -13.15
N SER A 59 -8.34 -9.69 -13.71
CA SER A 59 -9.77 -9.93 -13.83
C SER A 59 -10.46 -10.02 -12.46
N ALA A 60 -9.84 -10.70 -11.48
CA ALA A 60 -10.35 -10.76 -10.11
C ALA A 60 -10.41 -9.36 -9.45
N VAL A 61 -9.40 -8.52 -9.66
CA VAL A 61 -9.40 -7.13 -9.17
C VAL A 61 -10.53 -6.31 -9.79
N LEU A 62 -10.73 -6.40 -11.11
CA LEU A 62 -11.81 -5.69 -11.79
C LEU A 62 -13.19 -6.16 -11.31
N ALA A 63 -13.35 -7.46 -11.08
CA ALA A 63 -14.60 -8.03 -10.56
C ALA A 63 -14.92 -7.48 -9.17
N ALA A 64 -13.98 -7.56 -8.22
CA ALA A 64 -14.14 -7.05 -6.86
C ALA A 64 -14.46 -5.55 -6.84
N MET A 65 -13.78 -4.77 -7.70
CA MET A 65 -14.05 -3.33 -7.85
C MET A 65 -15.47 -3.07 -8.39
N SER A 66 -15.89 -3.82 -9.41
CA SER A 66 -17.22 -3.68 -10.01
C SER A 66 -18.35 -4.08 -9.06
N ALA A 67 -18.08 -5.02 -8.15
CA ALA A 67 -18.98 -5.46 -7.09
C ALA A 67 -19.04 -4.47 -5.90
N GLY A 68 -18.13 -3.49 -5.85
CA GLY A 68 -18.04 -2.52 -4.76
C GLY A 68 -17.36 -3.05 -3.49
N GLU A 69 -16.67 -4.19 -3.57
CA GLU A 69 -15.93 -4.77 -2.46
C GLU A 69 -14.63 -3.99 -2.16
N ILE A 70 -14.07 -3.38 -3.20
CA ILE A 70 -12.91 -2.49 -3.13
C ILE A 70 -13.19 -1.21 -3.93
N THR A 71 -12.52 -0.14 -3.55
CA THR A 71 -12.58 1.14 -4.27
C THR A 71 -11.73 1.14 -5.54
N PRO A 72 -11.99 2.04 -6.51
CA PRO A 72 -11.14 2.17 -7.69
C PRO A 72 -9.68 2.50 -7.38
N ASP A 73 -9.43 3.24 -6.31
CA ASP A 73 -8.10 3.62 -5.84
C ASP A 73 -7.35 2.41 -5.23
N GLU A 74 -8.04 1.57 -4.45
CA GLU A 74 -7.50 0.29 -3.98
C GLU A 74 -7.22 -0.67 -5.14
N ALA A 75 -8.13 -0.79 -6.11
CA ALA A 75 -7.92 -1.59 -7.31
C ALA A 75 -6.68 -1.12 -8.09
N GLY A 76 -6.51 0.20 -8.25
CA GLY A 76 -5.32 0.78 -8.89
C GLY A 76 -4.02 0.40 -8.18
N ARG A 77 -3.99 0.45 -6.85
CA ARG A 77 -2.83 -0.01 -6.06
C ARG A 77 -2.52 -1.49 -6.29
N VAL A 78 -3.53 -2.36 -6.27
CA VAL A 78 -3.33 -3.80 -6.49
C VAL A 78 -2.84 -4.07 -7.91
N MET A 79 -3.40 -3.41 -8.92
CA MET A 79 -2.95 -3.53 -10.31
C MET A 79 -1.49 -3.11 -10.51
N ALA A 80 -1.04 -2.06 -9.81
CA ALA A 80 0.35 -1.65 -9.83
C ALA A 80 1.28 -2.73 -9.25
N LEU A 81 0.88 -3.37 -8.14
CA LEU A 81 1.62 -4.49 -7.56
C LEU A 81 1.67 -5.71 -8.49
N LEU A 82 0.54 -6.05 -9.14
CA LEU A 82 0.48 -7.14 -10.11
C LEU A 82 1.42 -6.89 -11.30
N THR A 83 1.48 -5.65 -11.79
CA THR A 83 2.39 -5.25 -12.87
C THR A 83 3.85 -5.39 -12.46
N ALA A 84 4.20 -4.94 -11.25
CA ALA A 84 5.56 -5.09 -10.72
C ALA A 84 5.95 -6.57 -10.55
N HIS A 85 5.05 -7.39 -10.00
CA HIS A 85 5.28 -8.82 -9.81
C HIS A 85 5.45 -9.56 -11.15
N ARG A 86 4.67 -9.19 -12.17
CA ARG A 86 4.83 -9.69 -13.54
C ARG A 86 6.26 -9.45 -14.05
N SER A 87 6.76 -8.23 -13.93
CA SER A 87 8.11 -7.90 -14.39
C SER A 87 9.20 -8.69 -13.65
N ILE A 88 9.03 -8.93 -12.35
CA ILE A 88 9.95 -9.78 -11.57
C ILE A 88 10.00 -11.21 -12.13
N ILE A 89 8.83 -11.79 -12.44
CA ILE A 89 8.75 -13.13 -13.05
C ILE A 89 9.42 -13.15 -14.43
N GLU A 90 9.07 -12.19 -15.30
CA GLU A 90 9.61 -12.12 -16.67
C GLU A 90 11.14 -12.00 -16.67
N VAL A 91 11.70 -11.16 -15.78
CA VAL A 91 13.16 -11.04 -15.64
C VAL A 91 13.79 -12.35 -15.19
N GLY A 92 13.25 -12.99 -14.15
CA GLY A 92 13.75 -14.28 -13.68
C GLY A 92 13.65 -15.40 -14.73
N ASP A 93 12.60 -15.39 -15.55
CA ASP A 93 12.44 -16.34 -16.66
C ASP A 93 13.47 -16.11 -17.76
N LEU A 94 13.74 -14.86 -18.11
CA LEU A 94 14.76 -14.49 -19.10
C LEU A 94 16.16 -14.86 -18.62
N GLU A 95 16.51 -14.57 -17.38
CA GLU A 95 17.81 -14.95 -16.78
C GLU A 95 18.02 -16.47 -16.82
N ARG A 96 17.01 -17.26 -16.43
CA ARG A 96 17.08 -18.73 -16.49
C ARG A 96 17.29 -19.24 -17.91
N ARG A 97 16.58 -18.66 -18.88
CA ARG A 97 16.71 -19.05 -20.29
C ARG A 97 18.07 -18.66 -20.87
N LEU A 98 18.60 -17.50 -20.49
CA LEU A 98 19.91 -17.04 -20.92
C LEU A 98 21.02 -17.97 -20.41
N ALA A 99 21.03 -18.29 -19.11
CA ALA A 99 22.00 -19.22 -18.53
C ALA A 99 21.95 -20.62 -19.18
N ALA A 100 20.75 -21.10 -19.54
CA ALA A 100 20.58 -22.37 -20.24
C ALA A 100 21.09 -22.36 -21.69
N LEU A 101 21.20 -21.18 -22.32
CA LEU A 101 21.78 -21.00 -23.65
C LEU A 101 23.30 -20.83 -23.58
N GLU A 102 23.80 -20.08 -22.60
CA GLU A 102 25.23 -19.87 -22.37
C GLU A 102 25.96 -21.17 -22.00
N THR A 103 25.29 -22.09 -21.30
CA THR A 103 25.84 -23.44 -20.99
C THR A 103 25.89 -24.40 -22.18
N LYS A 104 25.27 -24.03 -23.32
CA LYS A 104 25.27 -24.83 -24.57
C LYS A 104 26.28 -24.34 -25.60
N GLN A 105 27.02 -23.25 -25.32
CA GLN A 105 28.14 -22.76 -26.12
C GLN A 105 29.47 -23.24 -25.54
#